data_AF-A0A3B0WTS4-F1
#
_entry.id   AF-A0A3B0WTS4-F1
#
_cell.length_a   1.000
_cell.length_b   1.000
_cell.length_c   1.000
_cell.angle_alpha   90.00
_cell.angle_beta   90.00
_cell.angle_gamma   90.00
#
_symmetry.space_group_name_H-M   'P 1'
#
loop_
_entity.id
_entity.type
_entity.pdbx_description
1 polymer ?
#
loop_
_entity_poly.entity_id
_entity_poly.type
_entity_poly.pdbx_seq_one_letter_code
_entity_poly.pdbx_strand_id
1 'polypeptide(L)'
;MAPTSHAQHSIDGLLPEANRDFQFDYSDLAPIKFESFEAVAAWADVVAIAQVVNIDYEQTRELNAKGQAFLNVHVPYKGVKRNELLIVSSKGFEPHSCYYPDRIGEGERFLVFLKKSENDGEYHGFNPYCQLQILLTDTGEYALRYPLTLDFEISSDLVRPIQYNDPNAQIDATEWTGISREQHQKEFGSILKKDADMFQKFFHLSYTQGVMIYEIRKLMKIKAKARISSKQI
;
A
#
# COMPACT_ATOMS: atom_id res chain seq x y z
N MET A 1 13.11 -23.79 34.88
CA MET A 1 12.38 -23.76 33.60
C MET A 1 11.03 -23.14 33.87
N ALA A 2 10.89 -21.84 33.60
CA ALA A 2 9.63 -21.13 33.70
C ALA A 2 8.99 -21.12 32.30
N PRO A 3 7.68 -21.36 32.16
CA PRO A 3 7.03 -21.27 30.86
C PRO A 3 6.95 -19.81 30.42
N THR A 4 7.36 -19.60 29.17
CA THR A 4 7.27 -18.36 28.41
C THR A 4 5.85 -17.83 28.40
N SER A 5 5.72 -16.59 28.88
CA SER A 5 4.54 -15.74 28.77
C SER A 5 4.14 -15.59 27.31
N HIS A 6 3.01 -16.18 26.92
CA HIS A 6 2.33 -15.81 25.69
C HIS A 6 1.82 -14.38 25.85
N ALA A 7 2.28 -13.47 24.99
CA ALA A 7 1.70 -12.15 24.88
C ALA A 7 0.23 -12.31 24.47
N GLN A 8 -0.67 -12.16 25.44
CA GLN A 8 -2.06 -11.82 25.16
C GLN A 8 -2.03 -10.42 24.57
N HIS A 9 -2.15 -10.31 23.25
CA HIS A 9 -2.48 -9.04 22.62
C HIS A 9 -3.83 -8.58 23.19
N SER A 10 -3.82 -7.47 23.92
CA SER A 10 -5.04 -6.87 24.45
C SER A 10 -5.91 -6.39 23.28
N ILE A 11 -7.20 -6.71 23.37
CA ILE A 11 -8.26 -6.31 22.43
C ILE A 11 -8.50 -4.77 22.47
N ASP A 12 -7.79 -4.05 23.34
CA ASP A 12 -7.96 -2.63 23.65
C ASP A 12 -7.41 -1.65 22.60
N GLY A 13 -6.77 -2.13 21.52
CA GLY A 13 -6.19 -1.29 20.45
C GLY A 13 -6.94 -1.27 19.13
N LEU A 14 -8.04 -2.03 19.00
CA LEU A 14 -8.76 -2.16 17.74
C LEU A 14 -9.69 -0.98 17.50
N LEU A 15 -9.70 -0.48 16.26
CA LEU A 15 -10.70 0.50 15.85
C LEU A 15 -12.11 -0.11 16.06
N PRO A 16 -13.10 0.68 16.50
CA PRO A 16 -14.47 0.21 16.72
C PRO A 16 -15.08 -0.52 15.52
N GLU A 17 -14.64 -0.17 14.32
CA GLU A 17 -15.09 -0.70 13.04
C GLU A 17 -14.46 -2.04 12.66
N ALA A 18 -13.50 -2.57 13.44
CA ALA A 18 -12.83 -3.84 13.17
C ALA A 18 -13.81 -5.03 13.19
N ASN A 19 -13.66 -5.95 12.23
CA ASN A 19 -14.33 -7.24 12.24
C ASN A 19 -13.63 -8.17 13.23
N ARG A 20 -14.03 -8.07 14.50
CA ARG A 20 -13.38 -8.75 15.64
C ARG A 20 -13.43 -10.28 15.55
N ASP A 21 -14.38 -10.83 14.81
CA ASP A 21 -14.55 -12.27 14.68
C ASP A 21 -13.73 -12.84 13.50
N PHE A 22 -13.05 -11.97 12.73
CA PHE A 22 -12.30 -12.33 11.52
C PHE A 22 -13.09 -13.22 10.56
N GLN A 23 -14.43 -13.05 10.54
CA GLN A 23 -15.30 -13.72 9.59
C GLN A 23 -15.20 -12.99 8.27
N PHE A 24 -14.20 -13.39 7.50
CA PHE A 24 -13.95 -12.89 6.17
C PHE A 24 -14.68 -13.77 5.15
N ASP A 25 -15.45 -13.17 4.27
CA ASP A 25 -16.01 -13.76 3.05
C ASP A 25 -14.94 -13.92 1.97
N TYR A 26 -13.84 -14.58 2.35
CA TYR A 26 -12.78 -14.94 1.41
C TYR A 26 -13.22 -16.12 0.55
N SER A 27 -13.58 -15.85 -0.70
CA SER A 27 -13.44 -16.84 -1.76
C SER A 27 -11.97 -16.93 -2.15
N ASP A 28 -11.40 -18.14 -2.27
CA ASP A 28 -10.06 -18.33 -2.82
C ASP A 28 -10.00 -17.68 -4.22
N LEU A 29 -9.30 -16.54 -4.32
CA LEU A 29 -9.11 -15.84 -5.58
C LEU A 29 -7.89 -16.44 -6.27
N ALA A 30 -8.11 -17.14 -7.38
CA ALA A 30 -7.02 -17.52 -8.26
C ALA A 30 -6.24 -16.27 -8.68
N PRO A 31 -4.91 -16.37 -8.91
CA PRO A 31 -4.10 -15.22 -9.30
C PRO A 31 -4.70 -14.47 -10.49
N ILE A 32 -5.05 -13.21 -10.28
CA ILE A 32 -5.66 -12.36 -11.32
C ILE A 32 -4.56 -11.54 -11.97
N LYS A 33 -4.38 -11.76 -13.28
CA LYS A 33 -3.48 -10.94 -14.10
C LYS A 33 -4.29 -9.89 -14.84
N PHE A 34 -3.73 -8.70 -14.94
CA PHE A 34 -4.31 -7.61 -15.72
C PHE A 34 -3.35 -7.15 -16.80
N GLU A 35 -3.88 -6.58 -17.87
CA GLU A 35 -3.10 -6.10 -19.02
C GLU A 35 -2.87 -4.58 -18.97
N SER A 36 -3.57 -3.85 -18.09
CA SER A 36 -3.46 -2.39 -17.97
C SER A 36 -4.11 -1.85 -16.70
N PHE A 37 -3.77 -0.60 -16.34
CA PHE A 37 -4.48 0.13 -15.28
C PHE A 37 -5.98 0.32 -15.54
N GLU A 38 -6.40 0.43 -16.80
CA GLU A 38 -7.82 0.48 -17.17
C GLU A 38 -8.53 -0.82 -16.79
N ALA A 39 -7.90 -1.97 -17.08
CA ALA A 39 -8.46 -3.28 -16.75
C ALA A 39 -8.59 -3.47 -15.22
N VAL A 40 -7.56 -3.11 -14.46
CA VAL A 40 -7.58 -3.16 -12.98
C VAL A 40 -8.65 -2.21 -12.43
N ALA A 41 -8.73 -0.98 -12.94
CA ALA A 41 -9.71 0.01 -12.52
C ALA A 41 -11.15 -0.40 -12.85
N ALA A 42 -11.36 -1.11 -13.96
CA ALA A 42 -12.64 -1.66 -14.34
C ALA A 42 -13.08 -2.77 -13.37
N TRP A 43 -12.16 -3.68 -13.04
CA TRP A 43 -12.38 -4.75 -12.07
C TRP A 43 -12.67 -4.22 -10.67
N ALA A 44 -11.86 -3.31 -10.14
CA ALA A 44 -11.98 -2.82 -8.77
C ALA A 44 -13.31 -2.09 -8.53
N ASP A 45 -13.96 -2.29 -7.38
CA ASP A 45 -15.12 -1.49 -6.97
C ASP A 45 -14.69 -0.14 -6.39
N VAL A 46 -13.51 -0.13 -5.77
CA VAL A 46 -12.87 1.04 -5.15
C VAL A 46 -11.50 1.28 -5.76
N VAL A 47 -11.25 2.54 -6.10
CA VAL A 47 -9.93 3.01 -6.51
C VAL A 47 -9.64 4.33 -5.80
N ALA A 48 -8.53 4.41 -5.07
CA ALA A 48 -8.17 5.59 -4.29
C ALA A 48 -6.67 5.64 -3.99
N ILE A 49 -6.16 6.83 -3.65
CA ILE A 49 -4.97 6.92 -2.79
C ILE A 49 -5.45 6.87 -1.35
N ALA A 50 -4.99 5.88 -0.60
CA ALA A 50 -5.32 5.69 0.80
C ALA A 50 -4.04 5.56 1.64
N GLN A 51 -4.11 5.97 2.90
CA GLN A 51 -2.98 5.98 3.83
C GLN A 51 -3.25 5.01 4.97
N VAL A 52 -2.26 4.18 5.30
CA VAL A 52 -2.36 3.21 6.40
C VAL A 52 -2.43 3.95 7.74
N VAL A 53 -3.45 3.64 8.52
CA VAL A 53 -3.70 4.23 9.84
C VAL A 53 -3.38 3.23 10.95
N ASN A 54 -3.75 1.97 10.74
CA ASN A 54 -3.51 0.87 11.66
C ASN A 54 -3.52 -0.46 10.90
N ILE A 55 -2.92 -1.50 11.48
CA ILE A 55 -3.07 -2.89 11.03
C ILE A 55 -3.36 -3.77 12.24
N ASP A 56 -4.08 -4.85 11.99
CA ASP A 56 -4.37 -5.89 12.96
C ASP A 56 -4.22 -7.25 12.27
N TYR A 57 -3.02 -7.83 12.34
CA TYR A 57 -2.76 -9.14 11.76
C TYR A 57 -2.39 -10.15 12.84
N GLU A 58 -3.02 -11.31 12.76
CA GLU A 58 -2.55 -12.50 13.45
C GLU A 58 -1.35 -13.08 12.70
N GLN A 59 -0.25 -13.29 13.41
CA GLN A 59 0.96 -13.89 12.85
C GLN A 59 1.12 -15.35 13.26
N THR A 60 1.60 -16.17 12.33
CA THR A 60 2.04 -17.54 12.58
C THR A 60 3.48 -17.67 12.09
N ARG A 61 4.41 -18.04 12.99
CA ARG A 61 5.85 -18.14 12.68
C ARG A 61 6.39 -16.84 12.04
N GLU A 62 6.05 -15.70 12.61
CA GLU A 62 6.47 -14.36 12.16
C GLU A 62 5.94 -13.94 10.77
N LEU A 63 5.00 -14.71 10.20
CA LEU A 63 4.33 -14.38 8.95
C LEU A 63 2.88 -13.98 9.22
N ASN A 64 2.40 -12.94 8.55
CA ASN A 64 1.00 -12.53 8.62
C ASN A 64 0.13 -13.66 8.04
N ALA A 65 -0.79 -14.18 8.86
CA ALA A 65 -1.63 -15.32 8.54
C ALA A 65 -3.06 -14.89 8.17
N LYS A 66 -3.58 -13.86 8.85
CA LYS A 66 -4.88 -13.23 8.55
C LYS A 66 -5.02 -11.93 9.32
N GLY A 67 -5.95 -11.07 8.90
CA GLY A 67 -6.36 -9.91 9.66
C GLY A 67 -6.79 -8.75 8.78
N GLN A 68 -6.68 -7.53 9.28
CA GLN A 68 -7.23 -6.34 8.66
C GLN A 68 -6.24 -5.16 8.65
N ALA A 69 -6.25 -4.42 7.56
CA ALA A 69 -5.61 -3.11 7.47
C ALA A 69 -6.67 -2.02 7.48
N PHE A 70 -6.37 -0.91 8.15
CA PHE A 70 -7.25 0.25 8.22
C PHE A 70 -6.59 1.40 7.47
N LEU A 71 -7.23 1.86 6.39
CA LEU A 71 -6.70 2.90 5.53
C LEU A 71 -7.68 4.08 5.40
N ASN A 72 -7.18 5.31 5.54
CA ASN A 72 -7.97 6.51 5.28
C ASN A 72 -7.81 6.97 3.84
N VAL A 73 -8.92 7.27 3.16
CA VAL A 73 -8.90 7.77 1.78
C VAL A 73 -8.45 9.22 1.71
N HIS A 74 -7.33 9.48 1.03
CA HIS A 74 -6.86 10.84 0.74
C HIS A 74 -7.40 11.37 -0.59
N VAL A 75 -7.33 10.56 -1.64
CA VAL A 75 -7.75 10.94 -3.00
C VAL A 75 -8.71 9.89 -3.56
N PRO A 76 -10.02 10.15 -3.57
CA PRO A 76 -10.99 9.19 -4.12
C PRO A 76 -11.02 9.26 -5.66
N TYR A 77 -10.95 8.09 -6.32
CA TYR A 77 -11.13 7.99 -7.77
C TYR A 77 -12.42 7.25 -8.15
N LYS A 78 -12.72 6.12 -7.49
CA LYS A 78 -13.90 5.28 -7.76
C LYS A 78 -14.43 4.72 -6.45
N GLY A 79 -15.76 4.69 -6.30
CA GLY A 79 -16.44 3.92 -5.25
C GLY A 79 -16.46 4.49 -3.83
N VAL A 80 -15.61 5.49 -3.52
CA VAL A 80 -15.41 6.00 -2.14
C VAL A 80 -15.34 7.53 -2.07
N LYS A 81 -15.41 8.07 -0.85
CA LYS A 81 -15.28 9.50 -0.54
C LYS A 81 -13.94 9.80 0.15
N ARG A 82 -13.58 11.08 0.18
CA ARG A 82 -12.41 11.56 0.93
C ARG A 82 -12.66 11.37 2.43
N ASN A 83 -11.62 10.96 3.14
CA ASN A 83 -11.62 10.61 4.57
C ASN A 83 -12.54 9.45 4.95
N GLU A 84 -12.99 8.66 3.98
CA GLU A 84 -13.65 7.39 4.25
C GLU A 84 -12.62 6.37 4.76
N LEU A 85 -12.98 5.59 5.77
CA LEU A 85 -12.16 4.49 6.28
C LEU A 85 -12.39 3.25 5.42
N LEU A 86 -11.32 2.64 4.94
CA LEU A 86 -11.32 1.37 4.24
C LEU A 86 -10.75 0.30 5.16
N ILE A 87 -11.50 -0.79 5.32
CA ILE A 87 -11.03 -1.97 6.05
C ILE A 87 -10.64 -3.01 5.01
N VAL A 88 -9.35 -3.27 4.86
CA VAL A 88 -8.86 -4.26 3.89
C VAL A 88 -8.49 -5.51 4.65
N SER A 89 -9.35 -6.51 4.57
CA SER A 89 -9.07 -7.82 5.16
C SER A 89 -8.03 -8.54 4.33
N SER A 90 -7.32 -9.51 4.90
CA SER A 90 -6.38 -10.40 4.20
C SER A 90 -6.26 -11.71 4.95
N LYS A 91 -6.05 -12.80 4.22
CA LYS A 91 -5.92 -14.16 4.77
C LYS A 91 -4.95 -14.98 3.93
N GLY A 92 -4.27 -15.91 4.59
CA GLY A 92 -3.37 -16.86 3.97
C GLY A 92 -1.94 -16.32 3.83
N PHE A 93 -1.05 -17.14 3.28
CA PHE A 93 0.37 -16.83 3.12
C PHE A 93 0.75 -16.66 1.65
N GLU A 94 -0.24 -16.60 0.78
CA GLU A 94 -0.05 -16.54 -0.65
C GLU A 94 0.54 -15.17 -1.05
N PRO A 95 1.43 -15.14 -2.07
CA PRO A 95 2.05 -13.88 -2.52
C PRO A 95 1.06 -12.82 -2.98
N HIS A 96 -0.18 -13.21 -3.29
CA HIS A 96 -1.22 -12.30 -3.78
C HIS A 96 -2.09 -11.69 -2.67
N SER A 97 -1.89 -12.07 -1.40
CA SER A 97 -2.57 -11.47 -0.25
C SER A 97 -2.05 -10.05 0.04
N CYS A 98 -2.93 -9.19 0.55
CA CYS A 98 -2.69 -7.75 0.68
C CYS A 98 -2.38 -7.31 2.11
N TYR A 99 -1.19 -7.67 2.59
CA TYR A 99 -0.70 -7.26 3.91
C TYR A 99 0.05 -5.94 3.86
N TYR A 100 -0.50 -4.90 4.47
CA TYR A 100 0.10 -3.57 4.52
C TYR A 100 1.15 -3.47 5.63
N PRO A 101 2.16 -2.61 5.50
CA PRO A 101 3.18 -2.44 6.53
C PRO A 101 2.60 -1.76 7.78
N ASP A 102 3.28 -1.96 8.91
CA ASP A 102 3.01 -1.23 10.15
C ASP A 102 3.08 0.29 9.93
N ARG A 103 2.26 1.02 10.68
CA ARG A 103 2.29 2.48 10.64
C ARG A 103 3.53 3.01 11.36
N ILE A 104 4.46 3.54 10.58
CA ILE A 104 5.56 4.39 11.09
C ILE A 104 5.21 5.86 10.83
N GLY A 105 5.17 6.68 11.89
CA GLY A 105 4.85 8.11 11.80
C GLY A 105 3.43 8.37 11.27
N GLU A 106 3.33 9.02 10.12
CA GLU A 106 2.04 9.27 9.46
C GLU A 106 1.45 7.99 8.84
N GLY A 107 2.28 7.02 8.48
CA GLY A 107 1.88 5.82 7.74
C GLY A 107 2.05 5.96 6.22
N GLU A 108 2.21 4.82 5.56
CA GLU A 108 2.46 4.74 4.13
C GLU A 108 1.19 4.98 3.29
N ARG A 109 1.38 5.49 2.07
CA ARG A 109 0.32 5.79 1.12
C ARG A 109 0.38 4.83 -0.05
N PHE A 110 -0.79 4.36 -0.47
CA PHE A 110 -0.92 3.41 -1.57
C PHE A 110 -2.03 3.84 -2.51
N LEU A 111 -1.81 3.67 -3.81
CA LEU A 111 -2.86 3.59 -4.80
C LEU A 111 -3.44 2.17 -4.70
N VAL A 112 -4.69 2.10 -4.23
CA VAL A 112 -5.36 0.84 -3.95
C VAL A 112 -6.44 0.57 -4.99
N PHE A 113 -6.51 -0.67 -5.46
CA PHE A 113 -7.57 -1.22 -6.29
C PHE A 113 -8.22 -2.37 -5.52
N LEU A 114 -9.46 -2.16 -5.05
CA LEU A 114 -10.10 -3.06 -4.09
C LEU A 114 -11.49 -3.50 -4.56
N LYS A 115 -11.85 -4.71 -4.18
CA LYS A 115 -13.19 -5.30 -4.32
C LYS A 115 -13.98 -5.17 -3.04
N LYS A 116 -15.26 -4.86 -3.14
CA LYS A 116 -16.15 -4.85 -1.97
C LYS A 116 -16.34 -6.27 -1.46
N SER A 117 -16.33 -6.41 -0.14
CA SER A 117 -16.82 -7.62 0.50
C SER A 117 -18.34 -7.53 0.75
N GLU A 118 -18.92 -8.59 1.30
CA GLU A 118 -20.30 -8.61 1.79
C GLU A 118 -20.51 -7.71 3.02
N ASN A 119 -19.45 -7.44 3.78
CA ASN A 119 -19.49 -6.56 4.95
C ASN A 119 -19.31 -5.09 4.53
N ASP A 120 -20.13 -4.20 5.11
CA ASP A 120 -20.06 -2.77 4.77
C ASP A 120 -18.75 -2.13 5.23
N GLY A 121 -18.12 -1.35 4.34
CA GLY A 121 -16.82 -0.72 4.60
C GLY A 121 -15.61 -1.67 4.55
N GLU A 122 -15.83 -2.96 4.31
CA GLU A 122 -14.78 -3.97 4.19
C GLU A 122 -14.52 -4.34 2.71
N TYR A 123 -13.25 -4.64 2.43
CA TYR A 123 -12.74 -4.83 1.09
C TYR A 123 -11.67 -5.91 1.01
N HIS A 124 -11.53 -6.49 -0.17
CA HIS A 124 -10.44 -7.39 -0.54
C HIS A 124 -9.56 -6.76 -1.61
N GLY A 125 -8.25 -6.94 -1.44
CA GLY A 125 -7.26 -6.55 -2.43
C GLY A 125 -6.65 -7.75 -3.12
N PHE A 126 -5.93 -7.49 -4.21
CA PHE A 126 -5.02 -8.45 -4.82
C PHE A 126 -3.66 -7.79 -5.05
N ASN A 127 -2.58 -8.36 -4.51
CA ASN A 127 -1.21 -7.86 -4.65
C ASN A 127 -0.73 -8.14 -6.09
N PRO A 128 -0.14 -7.17 -6.81
CA PRO A 128 0.37 -5.84 -6.37
C PRO A 128 -0.64 -4.70 -6.36
N TYR A 129 -1.81 -4.87 -6.95
CA TYR A 129 -2.74 -3.76 -7.25
C TYR A 129 -3.36 -3.13 -5.99
N CYS A 130 -3.41 -3.83 -4.86
CA CYS A 130 -3.83 -3.24 -3.60
C CYS A 130 -2.76 -2.37 -2.92
N GLN A 131 -1.50 -2.41 -3.36
CA GLN A 131 -0.36 -1.85 -2.62
C GLN A 131 0.65 -1.13 -3.52
N LEU A 132 0.15 -0.36 -4.47
CA LEU A 132 1.01 0.43 -5.34
C LEU A 132 1.47 1.70 -4.61
N GLN A 133 2.70 1.67 -4.07
CA GLN A 133 3.21 2.70 -3.15
C GLN A 133 3.26 4.09 -3.79
N ILE A 134 2.67 5.06 -3.09
CA ILE A 134 2.61 6.48 -3.45
C ILE A 134 3.52 7.26 -2.51
N LEU A 135 4.38 8.10 -3.09
CA LEU A 135 5.31 8.96 -2.37
C LEU A 135 5.06 10.42 -2.74
N LEU A 136 5.36 11.32 -1.81
CA LEU A 136 5.35 12.76 -2.05
C LEU A 136 6.66 13.24 -2.67
N THR A 137 6.54 13.98 -3.77
CA THR A 137 7.65 14.74 -4.36
C THR A 137 8.07 15.89 -3.44
N ASP A 138 9.22 16.50 -3.71
CA ASP A 138 9.68 17.74 -3.06
C ASP A 138 8.72 18.93 -3.21
N THR A 139 7.92 18.96 -4.28
CA THR A 139 6.86 19.94 -4.49
C THR A 139 5.52 19.58 -3.84
N GLY A 140 5.44 18.43 -3.16
CA GLY A 140 4.22 17.95 -2.48
C GLY A 140 3.20 17.27 -3.40
N GLU A 141 3.53 17.03 -4.67
CA GLU A 141 2.70 16.24 -5.57
C GLU A 141 2.84 14.73 -5.29
N TYR A 142 1.79 13.96 -5.55
CA TYR A 142 1.83 12.49 -5.44
C TYR A 142 2.46 11.86 -6.69
N ALA A 143 3.36 10.92 -6.46
CA ALA A 143 3.94 10.09 -7.51
C ALA A 143 3.91 8.61 -7.11
N LEU A 144 3.63 7.76 -8.09
CA LEU A 144 3.72 6.31 -7.96
C LEU A 144 5.19 5.91 -8.03
N ARG A 145 5.67 5.20 -7.00
CA ARG A 145 7.04 4.71 -6.95
C ARG A 145 7.30 3.79 -8.14
N TYR A 146 8.47 3.91 -8.77
CA TYR A 146 8.93 2.99 -9.82
C TYR A 146 10.32 2.44 -9.45
N PRO A 147 10.71 1.23 -9.88
CA PRO A 147 9.98 0.17 -10.61
C PRO A 147 8.79 -0.44 -9.87
N LEU A 148 7.80 -0.92 -10.63
CA LEU A 148 6.62 -1.62 -10.10
C LEU A 148 6.69 -3.12 -10.40
N THR A 149 6.07 -3.91 -9.54
CA THR A 149 5.95 -5.37 -9.67
C THR A 149 4.64 -5.78 -10.35
N LEU A 150 4.30 -5.15 -11.48
CA LEU A 150 3.05 -5.41 -12.23
C LEU A 150 3.20 -6.53 -13.27
N ASP A 151 2.07 -7.12 -13.69
CA ASP A 151 2.00 -8.08 -14.81
C ASP A 151 2.08 -7.42 -16.20
N PHE A 152 2.08 -6.09 -16.26
CA PHE A 152 2.12 -5.31 -17.50
C PHE A 152 3.12 -4.17 -17.41
N GLU A 153 3.64 -3.77 -18.58
CA GLU A 153 4.62 -2.69 -18.67
C GLU A 153 3.95 -1.32 -18.71
N ILE A 154 4.59 -0.35 -18.05
CA ILE A 154 4.26 1.07 -18.19
C ILE A 154 5.24 1.65 -19.21
N SER A 155 4.73 2.50 -20.11
CA SER A 155 5.57 3.24 -21.05
C SER A 155 6.71 3.96 -20.33
N SER A 156 7.94 3.71 -20.78
CA SER A 156 9.16 4.30 -20.21
C SER A 156 9.16 5.82 -20.25
N ASP A 157 8.44 6.45 -21.19
CA ASP A 157 8.33 7.90 -21.31
C ASP A 157 7.57 8.56 -20.14
N LEU A 158 6.79 7.77 -19.40
CA LEU A 158 6.08 8.22 -18.20
C LEU A 158 6.96 8.17 -16.95
N VAL A 159 8.02 7.36 -16.96
CA VAL A 159 8.95 7.19 -15.84
C VAL A 159 9.93 8.34 -15.86
N ARG A 160 10.05 9.03 -14.73
CA ARG A 160 10.93 10.19 -14.59
C ARG A 160 11.78 10.08 -13.32
N PRO A 161 12.97 10.68 -13.32
CA PRO A 161 13.67 10.97 -12.07
C PRO A 161 12.79 11.85 -11.20
N ILE A 162 12.63 11.49 -9.93
CA ILE A 162 11.85 12.22 -8.94
C ILE A 162 12.68 12.41 -7.68
N GLN A 163 12.70 13.64 -7.19
CA GLN A 163 13.18 13.94 -5.84
C GLN A 163 11.98 13.83 -4.89
N TYR A 164 12.06 12.87 -3.97
CA TYR A 164 11.02 12.66 -2.96
C TYR A 164 11.31 13.44 -1.69
N ASN A 165 10.26 13.98 -1.09
CA ASN A 165 10.24 14.54 0.27
C ASN A 165 9.16 13.81 1.09
N ASP A 166 9.26 12.48 1.10
CA ASP A 166 8.40 11.60 1.87
C ASP A 166 9.28 10.75 2.79
N PRO A 167 8.97 10.61 4.09
CA PRO A 167 9.72 9.74 4.99
C PRO A 167 9.81 8.29 4.50
N ASN A 168 8.75 7.81 3.83
CA ASN A 168 8.67 6.45 3.31
C ASN A 168 9.41 6.27 1.98
N ALA A 169 10.01 7.34 1.43
CA ALA A 169 10.87 7.24 0.26
C ALA A 169 12.29 6.73 0.60
N GLN A 170 12.59 6.56 1.90
CA GLN A 170 13.87 6.07 2.40
C GLN A 170 13.67 4.82 3.24
N ILE A 171 14.54 3.83 3.04
CA ILE A 171 14.57 2.59 3.79
C ILE A 171 15.87 2.56 4.59
N ASP A 172 15.77 2.37 5.90
CA ASP A 172 16.92 2.03 6.73
C ASP A 172 17.34 0.59 6.41
N ALA A 173 18.50 0.46 5.79
CA ALA A 173 19.12 -0.78 5.38
C ALA A 173 20.43 -1.00 6.15
N THR A 174 20.57 -0.43 7.35
CA THR A 174 21.78 -0.50 8.17
C THR A 174 22.12 -1.94 8.54
N GLU A 175 21.10 -2.70 8.96
CA GLU A 175 21.23 -4.12 9.33
C GLU A 175 21.29 -5.07 8.12
N TRP A 176 21.14 -4.54 6.90
CA TRP A 176 21.16 -5.36 5.69
C TRP A 176 22.59 -5.70 5.26
N THR A 177 22.76 -6.93 4.78
CA THR A 177 24.02 -7.33 4.12
C THR A 177 24.29 -6.44 2.90
N GLY A 178 25.56 -6.34 2.50
CA GLY A 178 25.93 -5.60 1.28
C GLY A 178 25.22 -6.14 0.04
N ILE A 179 25.06 -7.47 -0.04
CA ILE A 179 24.39 -8.16 -1.14
C ILE A 179 22.91 -7.78 -1.20
N SER A 180 22.20 -7.77 -0.06
CA SER A 180 20.78 -7.39 0.02
C SER A 180 20.56 -5.94 -0.44
N ARG A 181 21.47 -5.03 -0.05
CA ARG A 181 21.44 -3.63 -0.49
C ARG A 181 21.63 -3.52 -2.01
N GLU A 182 22.66 -4.17 -2.56
CA GLU A 182 22.91 -4.15 -4.00
C GLU A 182 21.76 -4.76 -4.80
N GLN A 183 21.13 -5.83 -4.30
CA GLN A 183 19.97 -6.44 -4.93
C GLN A 183 18.79 -5.48 -4.96
N HIS A 184 18.47 -4.84 -3.83
CA HIS A 184 17.40 -3.85 -3.76
C HIS A 184 17.66 -2.65 -4.66
N GLN A 185 18.91 -2.18 -4.78
CA GLN A 185 19.27 -1.10 -5.70
C GLN A 185 19.00 -1.48 -7.17
N LYS A 186 19.30 -2.72 -7.56
CA LYS A 186 19.03 -3.23 -8.91
C LYS A 186 17.54 -3.39 -9.18
N GLU A 187 16.81 -3.97 -8.23
CA GLU A 187 15.39 -4.26 -8.37
C GLU A 187 14.53 -3.00 -8.36
N PHE A 188 14.88 -2.04 -7.50
CA PHE A 188 14.05 -0.86 -7.26
C PHE A 188 14.67 0.47 -7.71
N GLY A 189 15.80 0.44 -8.42
CA GLY A 189 16.47 1.66 -8.89
C GLY A 189 16.85 2.62 -7.76
N SER A 190 17.09 2.11 -6.55
CA SER A 190 17.38 2.95 -5.38
C SER A 190 18.85 3.35 -5.29
N ILE A 191 19.10 4.49 -4.66
CA ILE A 191 20.45 4.99 -4.37
C ILE A 191 20.81 4.72 -2.90
N LEU A 192 22.02 4.21 -2.66
CA LEU A 192 22.55 4.00 -1.33
C LEU A 192 23.24 5.27 -0.81
N LYS A 193 22.69 5.86 0.25
CA LYS A 193 23.31 6.90 1.06
C LYS A 193 24.00 6.25 2.25
N LYS A 194 25.25 6.65 2.48
CA LYS A 194 26.06 6.19 3.61
C LYS A 194 26.24 7.37 4.55
N ASP A 195 25.89 7.17 5.81
CA ASP A 195 26.19 8.10 6.88
C ASP A 195 27.02 7.37 7.95
N ALA A 196 27.70 8.11 8.80
CA ALA A 196 28.47 7.53 9.89
C ALA A 196 28.63 8.51 11.05
N ASP A 197 28.55 7.98 12.26
CA ASP A 197 29.07 8.66 13.45
C ASP A 197 30.42 8.04 13.87
N MET A 198 30.92 8.39 15.06
CA MET A 198 32.19 7.87 15.57
C MET A 198 32.17 6.35 15.86
N PHE A 199 31.01 5.71 15.94
CA PHE A 199 30.82 4.34 16.42
C PHE A 199 30.15 3.42 15.39
N GLN A 200 29.29 3.94 14.52
CA GLN A 200 28.47 3.14 13.62
C GLN A 200 28.33 3.78 12.23
N LYS A 201 28.16 2.92 11.22
CA LYS A 201 27.82 3.32 9.85
C LYS A 201 26.34 3.05 9.62
N PHE A 202 25.64 4.02 9.06
CA PHE A 202 24.23 3.93 8.69
C PHE A 202 24.10 3.85 7.17
N PHE A 203 23.14 3.05 6.72
CA PHE A 203 22.92 2.80 5.29
C PHE A 203 21.45 3.03 4.96
N HIS A 204 21.18 4.02 4.11
CA HIS A 204 19.82 4.37 3.71
C HIS A 204 19.66 4.17 2.20
N LEU A 205 18.64 3.42 1.78
CA LEU A 205 18.27 3.30 0.37
C LEU A 205 17.16 4.30 0.06
N SER A 206 17.34 5.14 -0.95
CA SER A 206 16.33 6.13 -1.37
C SER A 206 15.81 5.82 -2.77
N TYR A 207 14.50 5.86 -2.96
CA TYR A 207 13.90 5.80 -4.29
C TYR A 207 14.18 7.09 -5.06
N THR A 208 14.31 6.97 -6.39
CA THR A 208 14.68 8.11 -7.26
C THR A 208 13.85 8.21 -8.53
N GLN A 209 12.92 7.27 -8.74
CA GLN A 209 12.13 7.18 -9.94
C GLN A 209 10.66 6.97 -9.60
N GLY A 210 9.79 7.56 -10.43
CA GLY A 210 8.37 7.33 -10.33
C GLY A 210 7.61 7.82 -11.54
N VAL A 211 6.30 7.65 -11.47
CA VAL A 211 5.33 8.15 -12.44
C VAL A 211 4.38 9.08 -11.72
N MET A 212 4.26 10.31 -12.21
CA MET A 212 3.36 11.29 -11.61
C MET A 212 1.91 10.78 -11.61
N ILE A 213 1.19 10.96 -10.49
CA ILE A 213 -0.13 10.35 -10.33
C ILE A 213 -1.13 10.78 -11.40
N TYR A 214 -1.00 12.00 -11.93
CA TYR A 214 -1.90 12.52 -12.96
C TYR A 214 -1.76 11.75 -14.29
N GLU A 215 -0.62 11.12 -14.57
CA GLU A 215 -0.46 10.25 -15.73
C GLU A 215 -1.14 8.91 -15.50
N ILE A 216 -0.92 8.29 -14.34
CA ILE A 216 -1.61 7.04 -13.94
C ILE A 216 -3.12 7.23 -13.96
N ARG A 217 -3.61 8.39 -13.50
CA ARG A 217 -5.04 8.74 -13.53
C ARG A 217 -5.63 8.70 -14.94
N LYS A 218 -4.89 9.15 -15.96
CA LYS A 218 -5.33 9.06 -17.36
C LYS A 218 -5.40 7.60 -17.82
N LEU A 219 -4.42 6.79 -17.43
CA LEU A 219 -4.35 5.37 -17.80
C LEU A 219 -5.49 4.54 -17.19
N MET A 220 -5.99 4.91 -16.00
CA MET A 220 -7.12 4.19 -15.37
C MET A 220 -8.46 4.39 -16.10
N LYS A 221 -8.60 5.42 -16.95
CA LYS A 221 -9.83 5.79 -17.69
C LYS A 221 -11.13 5.75 -16.87
N ILE A 222 -11.06 6.10 -15.59
CA ILE A 222 -12.24 6.12 -14.70
C ILE A 222 -13.18 7.23 -15.15
N LYS A 223 -14.42 6.87 -15.51
CA LYS A 223 -15.45 7.85 -15.87
C LYS A 223 -15.73 8.77 -14.68
N ALA A 224 -15.53 10.07 -14.87
CA ALA A 224 -15.91 11.06 -13.87
C ALA A 224 -17.43 11.03 -13.69
N LYS A 225 -17.92 10.60 -12.52
CA LYS A 225 -19.30 10.87 -12.13
C LYS A 225 -19.39 12.35 -11.76
N ALA A 226 -20.01 13.15 -12.63
CA ALA A 226 -20.31 14.54 -12.32
C ALA A 226 -21.11 14.60 -11.01
N ARG A 227 -20.56 15.29 -10.01
CA ARG A 227 -21.29 15.58 -8.78
C ARG A 227 -22.28 16.70 -9.11
N ILE A 228 -23.51 16.34 -9.49
CA ILE A 228 -24.59 17.32 -9.50
C ILE A 228 -24.89 17.65 -8.03
N SER A 229 -24.33 18.74 -7.52
CA SER A 229 -24.83 19.39 -6.31
C SER A 229 -25.58 20.66 -6.72
N SER A 230 -26.89 20.55 -6.87
CA SER A 230 -27.79 21.67 -6.63
C SER A 230 -29.09 21.13 -6.06
N LYS A 231 -29.19 21.17 -4.74
CA LYS A 231 -30.45 21.43 -4.07
C LYS A 231 -30.20 22.65 -3.18
N GLN A 232 -30.22 23.82 -3.80
CA GLN A 232 -30.74 24.99 -3.11
C GLN A 232 -32.26 24.81 -3.05
N ILE A 233 -32.79 24.62 -1.85
CA ILE A 233 -34.17 24.92 -1.49
C ILE A 233 -34.08 25.89 -0.32
#